data_AF-A0A0W0SUX2-F1
#
_entry.id   AF-A0A0W0SUX2-F1
#
_cell.length_a   1.000
_cell.length_b   1.000
_cell.length_c   1.000
_cell.angle_alpha   90.00
_cell.angle_beta   90.00
_cell.angle_gamma   90.00
#
_symmetry.space_group_name_H-M   'P 1'
#
loop_
_entity.id
_entity.type
_entity.pdbx_description
1 polymer ?
#
loop_
_entity_poly.entity_id
_entity_poly.type
_entity_poly.pdbx_seq_one_letter_code
_entity_poly.pdbx_strand_id
1 'polypeptide(L)'
;MSCIICDIFMQVMWLCDKIKKISAQRCQGKSMTCFFKTEKLQFRKAITIRILMNEKLERRGLAEDALGAQNEFEQRLDQELVSSMLGLEDEWSETANTLYDELVGILGCYFNTEYLDLKTIYLANDELLSNNFAHATPKDLIHIKETLIVLLSYFNGAFEASPSTSYPFGSVVLESPSRKDAYKVFLNHTKTLISSAKTVSGVIASLMLVADLAKDKPLLAKFALHCIKELSLTLQEKISPILLQDFSKSVGAACQLEQVRESLILRLEGYLISRAALKTTQRSSNYFICVYEPIDRGFFNNNRLQDARIEVANNLLTQLQFMSLDGQDIDSPLIFLKALDKAIMENERVYRFYGRIADGQGVLAEILANMRQELKEIYPEECFDEEETAFADILPDLDIPRG
;
A
#
# COMPACT_ATOMS: atom_id res chain seq x y z
N MET A 1 -46.85 31.01 -64.04
CA MET A 1 -45.82 30.71 -63.02
C MET A 1 -46.33 29.90 -61.82
N SER A 2 -47.63 29.74 -61.57
CA SER A 2 -48.11 28.98 -60.39
C SER A 2 -48.09 27.44 -60.54
N CYS A 3 -48.07 26.88 -61.75
CA CYS A 3 -48.03 25.41 -61.94
C CYS A 3 -46.68 24.78 -61.60
N ILE A 4 -45.56 25.44 -61.91
CA ILE A 4 -44.22 24.85 -61.74
C ILE A 4 -43.87 24.67 -60.25
N ILE A 5 -44.32 25.59 -59.40
CA ILE A 5 -44.08 25.52 -57.95
C ILE A 5 -44.88 24.37 -57.32
N CYS A 6 -46.12 24.13 -57.79
CA CYS A 6 -46.92 23.00 -57.33
C CYS A 6 -46.29 21.66 -57.72
N ASP A 7 -45.76 21.54 -58.94
CA ASP A 7 -45.11 20.30 -59.39
C ASP A 7 -43.82 20.00 -58.63
N ILE A 8 -43.00 21.01 -58.36
CA ILE A 8 -41.78 20.84 -57.54
C ILE A 8 -42.16 20.44 -56.11
N PHE A 9 -43.18 21.08 -55.52
CA PHE A 9 -43.62 20.75 -54.17
C PHE A 9 -44.16 19.33 -54.07
N MET A 10 -44.94 18.89 -55.07
CA MET A 10 -45.46 17.51 -55.13
C MET A 10 -44.34 16.48 -55.33
N GLN A 11 -43.32 16.79 -56.13
CA GLN A 11 -42.16 15.92 -56.30
C GLN A 11 -41.31 15.80 -55.04
N VAL A 12 -41.11 16.90 -54.30
CA VAL A 12 -40.39 16.88 -53.01
C VAL A 12 -41.17 16.08 -51.97
N MET A 13 -42.48 16.28 -51.87
CA MET A 13 -43.34 15.52 -50.95
C MET A 13 -43.36 14.03 -51.29
N TRP A 14 -43.39 13.67 -52.58
CA TRP A 14 -43.30 12.29 -53.02
C TRP A 14 -41.93 11.66 -52.70
N LEU A 15 -40.84 12.41 -52.88
CA LEU A 15 -39.49 11.96 -52.53
C LEU A 15 -39.34 11.75 -51.01
N CYS A 16 -39.87 12.67 -50.20
CA CYS A 16 -39.88 12.54 -48.74
C CYS A 16 -40.68 11.33 -48.26
N ASP A 17 -41.83 11.05 -48.88
CA ASP A 17 -42.64 9.87 -48.55
C ASP A 17 -41.94 8.56 -48.97
N LYS A 18 -41.25 8.56 -50.11
CA LYS A 18 -40.41 7.42 -50.55
C LYS A 18 -39.25 7.18 -49.60
N ILE A 19 -38.56 8.24 -49.15
CA ILE A 19 -37.45 8.14 -48.18
C ILE A 19 -37.97 7.62 -46.83
N LYS A 20 -39.14 8.09 -46.36
CA LYS A 20 -39.79 7.57 -45.15
C LYS A 20 -40.19 6.10 -45.27
N LYS A 21 -40.70 5.67 -46.42
CA LYS A 21 -41.05 4.26 -46.66
C LYS A 21 -39.81 3.36 -46.74
N ILE A 22 -38.73 3.83 -47.37
CA ILE A 22 -37.44 3.11 -47.42
C ILE A 22 -36.80 3.02 -46.04
N SER A 23 -36.86 4.10 -45.23
CA SER A 23 -36.35 4.06 -43.86
C SER A 23 -37.21 3.18 -42.95
N ALA A 24 -38.53 3.21 -43.10
CA ALA A 24 -39.44 2.32 -42.36
C ALA A 24 -39.25 0.84 -42.72
N GLN A 25 -39.04 0.51 -44.01
CA GLN A 25 -38.75 -0.85 -44.45
C GLN A 25 -37.36 -1.34 -44.03
N ARG A 26 -36.36 -0.45 -43.90
CA ARG A 26 -35.04 -0.82 -43.34
C ARG A 26 -35.03 -0.94 -41.82
N CYS A 27 -36.00 -0.36 -41.11
CA CYS A 27 -36.06 -0.38 -39.64
C CYS A 27 -37.00 -1.44 -39.05
N GLN A 28 -37.74 -2.20 -39.87
CA GLN A 28 -38.49 -3.35 -39.38
C GLN A 28 -37.56 -4.57 -39.25
N GLY A 29 -37.07 -4.80 -38.03
CA GLY A 29 -36.51 -6.11 -37.63
C GLY A 29 -35.05 -6.12 -37.19
N LYS A 30 -34.34 -4.99 -37.12
CA LYS A 30 -33.01 -4.94 -36.51
C LYS A 30 -32.94 -3.79 -35.51
N SER A 31 -32.97 -4.17 -34.24
CA SER A 31 -32.64 -3.28 -33.12
C SER A 31 -31.36 -2.49 -33.42
N MET A 32 -31.38 -1.18 -33.17
CA MET A 32 -30.20 -0.31 -33.28
C MET A 32 -29.05 -0.71 -32.34
N THR A 33 -29.22 -1.74 -31.51
CA THR A 33 -28.14 -2.31 -30.69
C THR A 33 -27.00 -2.92 -31.51
N CYS A 34 -27.18 -3.18 -32.80
CA CYS A 34 -26.11 -3.70 -33.66
C CYS A 34 -25.16 -2.62 -34.23
N PHE A 35 -25.50 -1.33 -34.18
CA PHE A 35 -24.59 -0.25 -34.63
C PHE A 35 -23.60 0.20 -33.54
N PHE A 36 -23.89 -0.10 -32.27
CA PHE A 36 -22.99 0.17 -31.13
C PHE A 36 -22.38 -1.09 -30.52
N LYS A 37 -22.48 -2.25 -31.19
CA LYS A 37 -21.57 -3.37 -30.94
C LYS A 37 -20.27 -3.16 -31.73
N THR A 38 -19.62 -2.02 -31.50
CA THR A 38 -18.17 -2.00 -31.64
C THR A 38 -17.65 -2.91 -30.54
N GLU A 39 -17.17 -4.09 -30.91
CA GLU A 39 -16.08 -4.69 -30.13
C GLU A 39 -15.11 -3.56 -29.84
N LYS A 40 -14.81 -3.31 -28.55
CA LYS A 40 -13.82 -2.32 -28.14
C LYS A 40 -12.49 -2.77 -28.74
N LEU A 41 -12.22 -2.38 -29.98
CA LEU A 41 -10.90 -2.43 -30.57
C LEU A 41 -10.02 -1.60 -29.64
N GLN A 42 -9.12 -2.28 -28.92
CA GLN A 42 -8.13 -1.64 -28.06
C GLN A 42 -7.21 -0.80 -28.95
N PHE A 43 -7.49 0.50 -29.04
CA PHE A 43 -6.65 1.43 -29.80
C PHE A 43 -5.47 1.97 -28.98
N ARG A 44 -5.43 1.73 -27.66
CA ARG A 44 -4.34 2.20 -26.79
C ARG A 44 -3.48 1.06 -26.28
N LYS A 45 -2.18 1.26 -26.36
CA LYS A 45 -1.19 0.38 -25.76
C LYS A 45 -1.24 0.52 -24.25
N ALA A 46 -0.95 -0.58 -23.54
CA ALA A 46 -0.74 -0.52 -22.11
C ALA A 46 0.42 0.42 -21.78
N ILE A 47 0.32 1.14 -20.66
CA ILE A 47 1.38 1.95 -20.09
C ILE A 47 2.20 1.05 -19.17
N THR A 48 3.47 0.87 -19.47
CA THR A 48 4.41 0.18 -18.60
C THR A 48 5.21 1.22 -17.83
N ILE A 49 5.01 1.27 -16.53
CA ILE A 49 5.71 2.19 -15.63
C ILE A 49 6.76 1.38 -14.89
N ARG A 50 8.02 1.81 -14.98
CA ARG A 50 9.16 1.16 -14.35
C ARG A 50 9.77 2.10 -13.33
N ILE A 51 9.75 1.68 -12.07
CA ILE A 51 10.24 2.47 -10.94
C ILE A 51 11.47 1.77 -10.39
N LEU A 52 12.57 2.51 -10.31
CA LEU A 52 13.81 2.02 -9.71
C LEU A 52 13.60 1.93 -8.19
N MET A 53 14.01 0.81 -7.61
CA MET A 53 14.01 0.60 -6.15
C MET A 53 15.41 0.15 -5.72
N ASN A 54 15.96 0.81 -4.71
CA ASN A 54 17.13 0.29 -4.01
C ASN A 54 16.69 -0.90 -3.14
N GLU A 55 17.60 -1.85 -2.90
CA GLU A 55 17.27 -3.24 -2.55
C GLU A 55 16.31 -3.43 -1.34
N LYS A 56 15.47 -4.47 -1.48
CA LYS A 56 14.72 -5.21 -0.43
C LYS A 56 13.77 -4.45 0.51
N LEU A 57 13.29 -3.25 0.17
CA LEU A 57 12.16 -2.67 0.91
C LEU A 57 10.87 -3.49 0.69
N GLU A 58 10.25 -3.96 1.77
CA GLU A 58 8.97 -4.66 1.69
C GLU A 58 7.85 -3.66 1.39
N ARG A 59 6.92 -4.05 0.50
CA ARG A 59 5.75 -3.21 0.18
C ARG A 59 4.87 -3.15 1.42
N ARG A 60 4.57 -1.94 1.88
CA ARG A 60 3.66 -1.65 2.98
C ARG A 60 2.25 -1.44 2.44
N GLY A 61 1.31 -2.24 2.92
CA GLY A 61 -0.11 -2.13 2.60
C GLY A 61 -0.82 -1.14 3.51
N LEU A 62 -2.15 -1.19 3.48
CA LEU A 62 -3.02 -0.59 4.48
C LEU A 62 -3.17 -1.55 5.66
N ALA A 63 -3.30 -1.02 6.87
CA ALA A 63 -3.53 -1.84 8.07
C ALA A 63 -4.80 -2.70 7.94
N GLU A 64 -5.89 -2.14 7.43
CA GLU A 64 -7.17 -2.86 7.26
C GLU A 64 -7.04 -4.05 6.30
N ASP A 65 -6.34 -3.88 5.18
CA ASP A 65 -6.10 -4.96 4.21
C ASP A 65 -5.24 -6.08 4.82
N ALA A 66 -4.21 -5.71 5.59
CA ALA A 66 -3.34 -6.67 6.26
C ALA A 66 -4.12 -7.52 7.28
N LEU A 67 -5.00 -6.88 8.06
CA LEU A 67 -5.86 -7.57 9.02
C LEU A 67 -6.92 -8.44 8.30
N GLY A 68 -7.49 -7.95 7.20
CA GLY A 68 -8.40 -8.71 6.35
C GLY A 68 -7.75 -10.00 5.84
N ALA A 69 -6.55 -9.90 5.29
CA ALA A 69 -5.78 -11.05 4.80
C ALA A 69 -5.44 -12.07 5.91
N GLN A 70 -5.16 -11.59 7.13
CA GLN A 70 -4.96 -12.46 8.30
C GLN A 70 -6.23 -13.22 8.67
N ASN A 71 -7.38 -12.55 8.70
CA ASN A 71 -8.67 -13.19 9.01
C ASN A 71 -9.03 -14.24 7.94
N GLU A 72 -8.76 -13.96 6.65
CA GLU A 72 -8.96 -14.93 5.57
C GLU A 72 -8.05 -16.16 5.73
N PHE A 73 -6.79 -15.95 6.15
CA PHE A 73 -5.86 -17.03 6.42
C PHE A 73 -6.30 -17.90 7.61
N GLU A 74 -6.77 -17.28 8.69
CA GLU A 74 -7.34 -17.98 9.85
C GLU A 74 -8.50 -18.89 9.43
N GLN A 75 -9.45 -18.37 8.64
CA GLN A 75 -10.59 -19.14 8.14
C GLN A 75 -10.15 -20.32 7.25
N ARG A 76 -9.10 -20.14 6.45
CA ARG A 76 -8.54 -21.23 5.64
C ARG A 76 -7.92 -22.32 6.50
N LEU A 77 -7.18 -21.96 7.54
CA LEU A 77 -6.60 -22.93 8.47
C LEU A 77 -7.68 -23.73 9.19
N ASP A 78 -8.80 -23.10 9.56
CA ASP A 78 -9.94 -23.80 10.15
C ASP A 78 -10.53 -24.87 9.23
N GLN A 79 -10.62 -24.58 7.93
CA GLN A 79 -11.10 -25.55 6.93
C GLN A 79 -10.13 -26.72 6.74
N GLU A 80 -8.82 -26.47 6.79
CA GLU A 80 -7.78 -27.50 6.67
C GLU A 80 -7.66 -28.36 7.94
N LEU A 81 -7.92 -27.78 9.12
CA LEU A 81 -7.90 -28.47 10.41
C LEU A 81 -9.00 -29.54 10.50
N VAL A 82 -10.22 -29.23 10.03
CA VAL A 82 -11.35 -30.19 10.00
C VAL A 82 -11.01 -31.46 9.20
N SER A 83 -10.02 -31.40 8.30
CA SER A 83 -9.62 -32.52 7.45
C SER A 83 -8.45 -33.36 8.01
N SER A 84 -7.77 -32.92 9.07
CA SER A 84 -6.45 -33.48 9.47
C SER A 84 -6.35 -33.98 10.92
N MET A 85 -7.42 -33.91 11.72
CA MET A 85 -7.36 -34.30 13.14
C MET A 85 -7.69 -35.77 13.41
N LEU A 86 -6.64 -36.59 13.50
CA LEU A 86 -6.60 -37.78 14.35
C LEU A 86 -5.27 -37.79 15.11
N GLY A 87 -5.27 -37.36 16.39
CA GLY A 87 -4.31 -37.87 17.38
C GLY A 87 -3.15 -37.00 17.88
N LEU A 88 -3.21 -35.66 17.80
CA LEU A 88 -2.13 -34.76 18.31
C LEU A 88 -2.64 -33.64 19.25
N GLU A 89 -3.77 -33.80 19.93
CA GLU A 89 -4.40 -32.69 20.66
C GLU A 89 -3.87 -32.44 22.08
N ASP A 90 -3.54 -33.48 22.84
CA ASP A 90 -3.41 -33.32 24.30
C ASP A 90 -2.03 -32.85 24.79
N GLU A 91 -0.92 -33.36 24.24
CA GLU A 91 0.43 -33.03 24.73
C GLU A 91 0.95 -31.68 24.17
N TRP A 92 0.39 -31.22 23.05
CA TRP A 92 0.82 -30.01 22.36
C TRP A 92 0.17 -28.74 22.92
N SER A 93 -1.03 -28.87 23.49
CA SER A 93 -1.77 -27.74 24.06
C SER A 93 -1.02 -27.12 25.25
N GLU A 94 -0.45 -27.94 26.15
CA GLU A 94 0.22 -27.42 27.37
C GLU A 94 1.49 -26.60 27.07
N THR A 95 2.34 -27.10 26.16
CA THR A 95 3.56 -26.37 25.76
C THR A 95 3.23 -25.09 25.00
N ALA A 96 2.24 -25.13 24.10
CA ALA A 96 1.78 -23.95 23.37
C ALA A 96 1.18 -22.90 24.31
N ASN A 97 0.37 -23.32 25.28
CA ASN A 97 -0.18 -22.45 26.32
C ASN A 97 0.92 -21.80 27.16
N THR A 98 1.94 -22.56 27.56
CA THR A 98 3.06 -22.03 28.35
C THR A 98 3.83 -20.96 27.57
N LEU A 99 4.18 -21.22 26.31
CA LEU A 99 4.85 -20.24 25.44
C LEU A 99 3.99 -19.00 25.19
N TYR A 100 2.68 -19.19 25.04
CA TYR A 100 1.73 -18.11 24.87
C TYR A 100 1.59 -17.25 26.14
N ASP A 101 1.53 -17.86 27.32
CA ASP A 101 1.44 -17.13 28.59
C ASP A 101 2.71 -16.32 28.86
N GLU A 102 3.88 -16.86 28.51
CA GLU A 102 5.14 -16.10 28.53
C GLU A 102 5.11 -14.90 27.58
N LEU A 103 4.57 -15.06 26.37
CA LEU A 103 4.39 -13.98 25.39
C LEU A 103 3.46 -12.89 25.92
N VAL A 104 2.33 -13.28 26.51
CA VAL A 104 1.39 -12.36 27.18
C VAL A 104 2.10 -11.62 28.31
N GLY A 105 2.97 -12.29 29.07
CA GLY A 105 3.79 -11.63 30.10
C GLY A 105 4.74 -10.58 29.53
N ILE A 106 5.42 -10.88 28.42
CA ILE A 106 6.37 -9.96 27.76
C ILE A 106 5.65 -8.76 27.13
N LEU A 107 4.60 -9.00 26.33
CA LEU A 107 3.94 -7.96 25.56
C LEU A 107 2.79 -7.27 26.32
N GLY A 108 2.10 -8.00 27.19
CA GLY A 108 1.00 -7.48 28.00
C GLY A 108 1.44 -6.43 29.00
N CYS A 109 2.72 -6.40 29.40
CA CYS A 109 3.25 -5.36 30.29
C CYS A 109 3.18 -3.94 29.69
N TYR A 110 3.05 -3.82 28.37
CA TYR A 110 2.92 -2.54 27.67
C TYR A 110 1.49 -1.99 27.70
N PHE A 111 0.49 -2.83 27.95
CA PHE A 111 -0.90 -2.44 27.91
C PHE A 111 -1.52 -2.44 29.32
N ASN A 112 -2.09 -1.31 29.71
CA ASN A 112 -2.66 -1.11 31.05
C ASN A 112 -4.10 -1.64 31.23
N THR A 113 -4.63 -2.50 30.34
CA THR A 113 -6.07 -2.86 30.39
C THR A 113 -6.33 -4.36 30.38
N GLU A 114 -7.32 -4.79 31.18
CA GLU A 114 -7.68 -6.22 31.38
C GLU A 114 -8.54 -6.81 30.23
N TYR A 115 -8.90 -6.02 29.22
CA TYR A 115 -9.65 -6.46 28.04
C TYR A 115 -9.20 -5.70 26.79
N LEU A 116 -8.12 -6.17 26.15
CA LEU A 116 -7.66 -5.61 24.89
C LEU A 116 -8.34 -6.30 23.72
N ASP A 117 -9.16 -5.55 22.98
CA ASP A 117 -9.41 -5.91 21.59
C ASP A 117 -8.16 -5.56 20.76
N LEU A 118 -7.31 -6.55 20.52
CA LEU A 118 -6.08 -6.41 19.75
C LEU A 118 -6.33 -5.88 18.33
N LYS A 119 -7.48 -6.19 17.72
CA LYS A 119 -7.84 -5.68 16.39
C LYS A 119 -8.11 -4.18 16.43
N THR A 120 -8.82 -3.72 17.47
CA THR A 120 -9.04 -2.29 17.70
C THR A 120 -7.73 -1.55 17.91
N ILE A 121 -6.79 -2.13 18.65
CA ILE A 121 -5.47 -1.51 18.89
C ILE A 121 -4.63 -1.47 17.63
N TYR A 122 -4.63 -2.56 16.85
CA TYR A 122 -3.93 -2.63 15.59
C TYR A 122 -4.39 -1.55 14.59
N LEU A 123 -5.69 -1.27 14.57
CA LEU A 123 -6.30 -0.27 13.68
C LEU A 123 -6.34 1.15 14.26
N ALA A 124 -5.87 1.35 15.49
CA ALA A 124 -5.94 2.63 16.17
C ALA A 124 -5.27 3.76 15.38
N ASN A 125 -5.81 4.96 15.55
CA ASN A 125 -5.32 6.19 14.91
C ASN A 125 -4.41 6.98 15.86
N ASP A 126 -4.05 6.40 16.98
CA ASP A 126 -3.34 7.04 18.05
C ASP A 126 -2.49 5.99 18.79
N GLU A 127 -1.44 6.47 19.44
CA GLU A 127 -0.61 5.61 20.25
C GLU A 127 -1.35 5.30 21.56
N LEU A 128 -1.72 4.04 21.75
CA LEU A 128 -2.49 3.57 22.90
C LEU A 128 -1.60 3.08 24.06
N LEU A 129 -0.29 3.09 23.88
CA LEU A 129 0.67 2.88 24.95
C LEU A 129 0.77 4.14 25.84
N SER A 130 1.67 4.13 26.82
CA SER A 130 1.90 5.30 27.68
C SER A 130 2.28 6.55 26.87
N ASN A 131 2.03 7.74 27.44
CA ASN A 131 2.32 9.03 26.79
C ASN A 131 3.77 9.15 26.27
N ASN A 132 4.72 8.41 26.84
CA ASN A 132 6.11 8.38 26.39
C ASN A 132 6.26 7.86 24.95
N PHE A 133 5.34 7.00 24.48
CA PHE A 133 5.35 6.46 23.13
C PHE A 133 4.71 7.39 22.09
N ALA A 134 3.88 8.35 22.51
CA ALA A 134 3.29 9.33 21.61
C ALA A 134 4.36 10.19 20.89
N HIS A 135 5.59 10.17 21.40
CA HIS A 135 6.74 10.87 20.84
C HIS A 135 7.60 10.01 19.90
N ALA A 136 7.27 8.74 19.69
CA ALA A 136 7.98 7.90 18.74
C ALA A 136 7.97 8.56 17.35
N THR A 137 9.16 8.77 16.80
CA THR A 137 9.30 9.40 15.49
C THR A 137 8.98 8.39 14.38
N PRO A 138 8.63 8.84 13.15
CA PRO A 138 8.40 7.91 12.06
C PRO A 138 9.63 7.01 11.79
N LYS A 139 10.84 7.54 11.96
CA LYS A 139 12.10 6.80 11.89
C LYS A 139 12.20 5.68 12.92
N ASP A 140 11.80 5.93 14.17
CA ASP A 140 11.81 4.91 15.22
C ASP A 140 10.86 3.76 14.89
N LEU A 141 9.64 4.10 14.46
CA LEU A 141 8.65 3.10 14.06
C LEU A 141 9.14 2.28 12.85
N ILE A 142 9.75 2.93 11.86
CA ILE A 142 10.36 2.25 10.71
C ILE A 142 11.46 1.29 11.17
N HIS A 143 12.37 1.76 12.02
CA HIS A 143 13.47 0.95 12.52
C HIS A 143 12.98 -0.30 13.28
N ILE A 144 11.95 -0.16 14.10
CA ILE A 144 11.31 -1.28 14.80
C ILE A 144 10.77 -2.29 13.78
N LYS A 145 9.94 -1.83 12.83
CA LYS A 145 9.32 -2.69 11.82
C LYS A 145 10.37 -3.46 11.01
N GLU A 146 11.39 -2.77 10.52
CA GLU A 146 12.45 -3.37 9.71
C GLU A 146 13.28 -4.38 10.48
N THR A 147 13.61 -4.09 11.74
CA THR A 147 14.33 -5.03 12.60
C THR A 147 13.55 -6.34 12.73
N LEU A 148 12.24 -6.26 12.99
CA LEU A 148 11.39 -7.44 13.12
C LEU A 148 11.25 -8.20 11.79
N ILE A 149 11.11 -7.49 10.67
CA ILE A 149 10.99 -8.09 9.33
C ILE A 149 12.30 -8.78 8.91
N VAL A 150 13.46 -8.21 9.23
CA VAL A 150 14.77 -8.84 9.00
C VAL A 150 14.86 -10.13 9.83
N LEU A 151 14.42 -10.11 11.08
CA LEU A 151 14.42 -11.29 11.93
C LEU A 151 13.47 -12.38 11.40
N LEU A 152 12.27 -12.02 10.94
CA LEU A 152 11.34 -12.93 10.25
C LEU A 152 11.96 -13.54 8.99
N SER A 153 12.73 -12.75 8.23
CA SER A 153 13.43 -13.22 7.04
C SER A 153 14.57 -14.19 7.38
N TYR A 154 15.29 -13.92 8.49
CA TYR A 154 16.28 -14.84 9.04
C TYR A 154 15.62 -16.17 9.43
N PHE A 155 14.47 -16.14 10.12
CA PHE A 155 13.74 -17.36 10.47
C PHE A 155 13.26 -18.13 9.24
N ASN A 156 12.76 -17.44 8.20
CA ASN A 156 12.39 -18.10 6.95
C ASN A 156 13.61 -18.76 6.28
N GLY A 157 14.75 -18.06 6.22
CA GLY A 157 15.99 -18.59 5.62
C GLY A 157 16.57 -19.77 6.39
N ALA A 158 16.62 -19.68 7.72
CA ALA A 158 17.01 -20.79 8.59
C ALA A 158 16.06 -21.98 8.43
N PHE A 159 14.77 -21.72 8.24
CA PHE A 159 13.76 -22.73 7.97
C PHE A 159 13.95 -23.43 6.61
N GLU A 160 14.22 -22.67 5.55
CA GLU A 160 14.44 -23.20 4.19
C GLU A 160 15.78 -23.93 4.05
N ALA A 161 16.80 -23.50 4.78
CA ALA A 161 18.15 -24.04 4.68
C ALA A 161 18.36 -25.36 5.45
N SER A 162 17.47 -25.75 6.37
CA SER A 162 17.70 -26.89 7.27
C SER A 162 17.27 -28.24 6.65
N PRO A 163 18.21 -29.13 6.28
CA PRO A 163 17.92 -30.51 5.97
C PRO A 163 17.97 -31.28 7.30
N SER A 164 16.85 -31.31 8.03
CA SER A 164 16.55 -32.33 9.05
C SER A 164 17.44 -32.51 10.30
N THR A 165 18.52 -31.74 10.57
CA THR A 165 19.39 -32.08 11.73
C THR A 165 19.85 -31.00 12.70
N SER A 166 19.57 -29.70 12.54
CA SER A 166 19.79 -28.76 13.66
C SER A 166 19.05 -27.44 13.48
N TYR A 167 17.83 -27.37 14.02
CA TYR A 167 17.23 -26.09 14.35
C TYR A 167 17.90 -25.52 15.60
N PRO A 168 18.06 -24.19 15.72
CA PRO A 168 18.44 -23.57 16.99
C PRO A 168 17.41 -23.83 18.12
N PHE A 169 16.21 -24.32 17.78
CA PHE A 169 15.09 -24.56 18.71
C PHE A 169 14.79 -26.04 18.97
N GLY A 170 15.74 -26.94 18.72
CA GLY A 170 15.60 -28.38 18.97
C GLY A 170 15.00 -29.17 17.80
N SER A 171 15.12 -30.50 17.87
CA SER A 171 14.85 -31.47 16.80
C SER A 171 13.36 -31.64 16.49
N VAL A 172 12.71 -30.62 15.92
CA VAL A 172 11.33 -30.75 15.44
C VAL A 172 11.33 -30.54 13.93
N VAL A 173 11.08 -31.62 13.19
CA VAL A 173 10.97 -31.60 11.74
C VAL A 173 9.54 -31.14 11.39
N LEU A 174 9.39 -30.13 10.54
CA LEU A 174 8.10 -29.86 9.87
C LEU A 174 7.93 -30.94 8.81
N GLU A 175 7.36 -32.08 9.22
CA GLU A 175 7.35 -33.33 8.46
C GLU A 175 6.48 -33.27 7.20
N SER A 176 5.44 -32.43 7.16
CA SER A 176 4.51 -32.37 6.03
C SER A 176 4.65 -31.10 5.17
N PRO A 177 4.58 -31.21 3.82
CA PRO A 177 4.57 -30.06 2.90
C PRO A 177 3.52 -29.01 3.26
N SER A 178 2.34 -29.44 3.69
CA SER A 178 1.25 -28.57 4.16
C SER A 178 1.65 -27.67 5.33
N ARG A 179 2.42 -28.19 6.31
CA ARG A 179 2.88 -27.38 7.45
C ARG A 179 3.94 -26.37 7.02
N LYS A 180 4.79 -26.73 6.05
CA LYS A 180 5.79 -25.82 5.48
C LYS A 180 5.12 -24.66 4.74
N ASP A 181 4.12 -24.96 3.92
CA ASP A 181 3.38 -23.95 3.18
C ASP A 181 2.58 -23.05 4.13
N ALA A 182 1.89 -23.63 5.12
CA ALA A 182 1.18 -22.88 6.14
C ALA A 182 2.12 -21.94 6.92
N TYR A 183 3.32 -22.40 7.30
CA TYR A 183 4.31 -21.56 7.99
C TYR A 183 4.85 -20.42 7.11
N LYS A 184 5.10 -20.67 5.82
CA LYS A 184 5.51 -19.60 4.87
C LYS A 184 4.44 -18.54 4.73
N VAL A 185 3.19 -18.96 4.59
CA VAL A 185 2.03 -18.06 4.51
C VAL A 185 1.89 -17.28 5.82
N PHE A 186 2.00 -17.94 6.96
CA PHE A 186 2.03 -17.31 8.28
C PHE A 186 3.12 -16.22 8.37
N LEU A 187 4.38 -16.52 8.03
CA LEU A 187 5.46 -15.54 8.09
C LEU A 187 5.20 -14.32 7.18
N ASN A 188 4.67 -14.55 5.97
CA ASN A 188 4.34 -13.46 5.06
C ASN A 188 3.20 -12.58 5.59
N HIS A 189 2.18 -13.17 6.24
CA HIS A 189 1.12 -12.40 6.88
C HIS A 189 1.64 -11.61 8.08
N THR A 190 2.48 -12.22 8.93
CA THR A 190 3.11 -11.53 10.06
C THR A 190 3.93 -10.33 9.59
N LYS A 191 4.73 -10.48 8.54
CA LYS A 191 5.46 -9.35 7.92
C LYS A 191 4.54 -8.25 7.43
N THR A 192 3.44 -8.62 6.78
CA THR A 192 2.46 -7.66 6.24
C THR A 192 1.76 -6.90 7.36
N LEU A 193 1.40 -7.58 8.45
CA LEU A 193 0.80 -6.93 9.63
C LEU A 193 1.76 -5.94 10.29
N ILE A 194 3.01 -6.35 10.54
CA ILE A 194 4.04 -5.49 11.14
C ILE A 194 4.32 -4.28 10.25
N SER A 195 4.52 -4.49 8.95
CA SER A 195 4.89 -3.42 8.02
C SER A 195 3.78 -2.37 7.87
N SER A 196 2.51 -2.79 7.97
CA SER A 196 1.33 -1.95 7.82
C SER A 196 0.83 -1.32 9.14
N ALA A 197 1.41 -1.68 10.30
CA ALA A 197 1.01 -1.11 11.59
C ALA A 197 1.27 0.41 11.66
N LYS A 198 0.33 1.21 12.16
CA LYS A 198 0.46 2.69 12.21
C LYS A 198 1.24 3.21 13.42
N THR A 199 1.28 2.43 14.50
CA THR A 199 1.77 2.83 15.83
C THR A 199 2.67 1.75 16.41
N VAL A 200 3.39 2.06 17.50
CA VAL A 200 4.15 1.05 18.25
C VAL A 200 3.18 0.08 18.93
N SER A 201 2.07 0.57 19.50
CA SER A 201 0.96 -0.28 19.95
C SER A 201 0.47 -1.24 18.86
N GLY A 202 0.33 -0.78 17.62
CA GLY A 202 -0.08 -1.59 16.50
C GLY A 202 0.94 -2.68 16.15
N VAL A 203 2.24 -2.39 16.23
CA VAL A 203 3.29 -3.40 16.07
C VAL A 203 3.19 -4.46 17.17
N ILE A 204 3.03 -4.07 18.44
CA ILE A 204 2.84 -5.02 19.54
C ILE A 204 1.56 -5.86 19.33
N ALA A 205 0.46 -5.21 18.98
CA ALA A 205 -0.82 -5.88 18.72
C ALA A 205 -0.71 -6.87 17.55
N SER A 206 0.07 -6.54 16.51
CA SER A 206 0.30 -7.46 15.39
C SER A 206 0.99 -8.76 15.84
N LEU A 207 1.97 -8.68 16.75
CA LEU A 207 2.64 -9.86 17.31
C LEU A 207 1.69 -10.70 18.17
N MET A 208 0.85 -10.05 18.98
CA MET A 208 -0.17 -10.74 19.78
C MET A 208 -1.23 -11.42 18.92
N LEU A 209 -1.74 -10.76 17.87
CA LEU A 209 -2.71 -11.33 16.93
C LEU A 209 -2.18 -12.61 16.25
N VAL A 210 -0.90 -12.62 15.86
CA VAL A 210 -0.30 -13.81 15.25
C VAL A 210 0.06 -14.88 16.29
N ALA A 211 0.29 -14.50 17.55
CA ALA A 211 0.46 -15.44 18.66
C ALA A 211 -0.84 -16.16 19.00
N ASP A 212 -1.96 -15.44 19.05
CA ASP A 212 -3.30 -16.01 19.19
C ASP A 212 -3.57 -17.04 18.10
N LEU A 213 -3.33 -16.66 16.83
CA LEU A 213 -3.47 -17.58 15.71
C LEU A 213 -2.56 -18.81 15.88
N ALA A 214 -1.30 -18.62 16.24
CA ALA A 214 -0.36 -19.72 16.39
C ALA A 214 -0.80 -20.68 17.50
N LYS A 215 -1.24 -20.15 18.65
CA LYS A 215 -1.75 -20.93 19.78
C LYS A 215 -2.93 -21.81 19.38
N ASP A 216 -3.89 -21.22 18.67
CA ASP A 216 -5.15 -21.89 18.34
C ASP A 216 -5.03 -22.85 17.15
N LYS A 217 -3.93 -22.78 16.37
CA LYS A 217 -3.72 -23.61 15.19
C LYS A 217 -2.53 -24.57 15.40
N PRO A 218 -2.78 -25.87 15.73
CA PRO A 218 -1.74 -26.88 15.95
C PRO A 218 -0.75 -27.06 14.79
N LEU A 219 -1.16 -26.74 13.55
CA LEU A 219 -0.29 -26.79 12.37
C LEU A 219 0.89 -25.80 12.45
N LEU A 220 0.75 -24.72 13.22
CA LEU A 220 1.70 -23.61 13.33
C LEU A 220 2.37 -23.52 14.71
N ALA A 221 1.63 -23.84 15.76
CA ALA A 221 1.88 -23.47 17.15
C ALA A 221 3.36 -23.39 17.58
N LYS A 222 4.09 -24.49 17.58
CA LYS A 222 5.45 -24.52 18.17
C LYS A 222 6.44 -23.59 17.46
N PHE A 223 6.50 -23.64 16.12
CA PHE A 223 7.47 -22.86 15.35
C PHE A 223 7.10 -21.38 15.33
N ALA A 224 5.81 -21.10 15.12
CA ALA A 224 5.28 -19.75 15.11
C ALA A 224 5.45 -19.07 16.47
N LEU A 225 5.07 -19.74 17.58
CA LEU A 225 5.19 -19.16 18.93
C LEU A 225 6.66 -18.91 19.33
N HIS A 226 7.59 -19.81 18.99
CA HIS A 226 9.02 -19.55 19.20
C HIS A 226 9.51 -18.34 18.40
N CYS A 227 9.14 -18.26 17.12
CA CYS A 227 9.48 -17.11 16.28
C CYS A 227 8.94 -15.81 16.86
N ILE A 228 7.67 -15.80 17.30
CA ILE A 228 7.02 -14.64 17.91
C ILE A 228 7.68 -14.28 19.24
N LYS A 229 8.12 -15.26 20.04
CA LYS A 229 8.84 -15.01 21.30
C LYS A 229 10.13 -14.26 21.06
N GLU A 230 10.95 -14.69 20.11
CA GLU A 230 12.19 -14.00 19.75
C GLU A 230 11.93 -12.59 19.20
N LEU A 231 10.87 -12.42 18.39
CA LEU A 231 10.43 -11.10 17.93
C LEU A 231 10.00 -10.19 19.09
N SER A 232 9.29 -10.74 20.07
CA SER A 232 8.78 -10.00 21.23
C SER A 232 9.90 -9.56 22.17
N LEU A 233 10.90 -10.43 22.38
CA LEU A 233 12.12 -10.09 23.13
C LEU A 233 12.92 -8.99 22.43
N THR A 234 13.13 -9.14 21.11
CA THR A 234 13.82 -8.13 20.29
C THR A 234 13.06 -6.80 20.34
N LEU A 235 11.72 -6.83 20.27
CA LEU A 235 10.89 -5.65 20.36
C LEU A 235 11.03 -4.95 21.71
N GLN A 236 11.01 -5.70 22.81
CA GLN A 236 11.21 -5.16 24.16
C GLN A 236 12.56 -4.46 24.31
N GLU A 237 13.63 -5.05 23.78
CA GLU A 237 14.97 -4.44 23.76
C GLU A 237 15.02 -3.15 22.94
N LYS A 238 14.26 -3.07 21.83
CA LYS A 238 14.21 -1.91 20.94
C LYS A 238 13.29 -0.79 21.43
N ILE A 239 12.21 -1.14 22.11
CA ILE A 239 11.25 -0.21 22.70
C ILE A 239 11.82 0.49 23.94
N SER A 240 12.55 -0.25 24.78
CA SER A 240 13.04 0.29 26.07
C SER A 240 13.91 1.55 25.92
N PRO A 241 14.81 1.68 24.92
CA PRO A 241 15.54 2.92 24.65
C PRO A 241 14.65 4.11 24.30
N ILE A 242 13.56 3.90 23.53
CA ILE A 242 12.62 4.96 23.12
C ILE A 242 11.91 5.53 24.36
N LEU A 243 11.54 4.66 25.30
CA LEU A 243 10.92 5.04 26.57
C LEU A 243 11.80 5.91 27.47
N LEU A 244 13.12 5.84 27.30
CA LEU A 244 14.12 6.48 28.16
C LEU A 244 14.67 7.80 27.56
N GLN A 245 14.26 8.17 26.34
CA GLN A 245 14.70 9.40 25.71
C GLN A 245 13.80 10.58 26.11
N ASP A 246 14.41 11.67 26.58
CA ASP A 246 13.73 12.96 26.74
C ASP A 246 13.52 13.58 25.36
N PHE A 247 12.28 13.55 24.87
CA PHE A 247 11.95 14.12 23.57
C PHE A 247 11.79 15.65 23.67
N SER A 248 12.84 16.38 23.30
CA SER A 248 12.68 17.77 22.88
C SER A 248 12.04 17.79 21.48
N LYS A 249 10.80 18.28 21.41
CA LYS A 249 9.98 18.59 20.22
C LYS A 249 10.80 18.83 18.92
N SER A 250 10.60 18.03 17.86
CA SER A 250 10.84 18.52 16.48
C SER A 250 10.36 17.65 15.30
N VAL A 251 9.98 16.38 15.44
CA VAL A 251 9.70 15.52 14.25
C VAL A 251 8.23 15.08 14.10
N GLY A 252 7.40 15.32 15.12
CA GLY A 252 5.99 14.92 15.17
C GLY A 252 5.78 13.40 15.25
N ALA A 253 4.55 12.96 15.55
CA ALA A 253 4.28 11.56 15.89
C ALA A 253 4.29 10.64 14.66
N ALA A 254 4.81 9.42 14.79
CA ALA A 254 4.84 8.41 13.72
C ALA A 254 3.44 8.08 13.17
N CYS A 255 2.45 7.97 14.06
CA CYS A 255 1.07 7.60 13.70
C CYS A 255 0.41 8.61 12.77
N GLN A 256 0.72 9.89 12.95
CA GLN A 256 0.22 10.98 12.10
C GLN A 256 0.76 10.84 10.66
N LEU A 257 2.03 10.47 10.48
CA LEU A 257 2.63 10.33 9.15
C LEU A 257 2.01 9.16 8.41
N GLU A 258 1.84 8.03 9.10
CA GLU A 258 1.21 6.83 8.53
C GLU A 258 -0.26 7.07 8.17
N GLN A 259 -1.01 7.87 8.94
CA GLN A 259 -2.38 8.26 8.58
C GLN A 259 -2.45 9.06 7.29
N VAL A 260 -1.59 10.08 7.18
CA VAL A 260 -1.52 10.93 5.99
C VAL A 260 -1.11 10.08 4.79
N ARG A 261 -0.15 9.17 4.98
CA ARG A 261 0.27 8.19 3.98
C ARG A 261 -0.90 7.34 3.50
N GLU A 262 -1.63 6.66 4.39
CA GLU A 262 -2.74 5.79 4.03
C GLU A 262 -3.88 6.57 3.34
N SER A 263 -4.21 7.75 3.86
CA SER A 263 -5.19 8.67 3.24
C SER A 263 -4.80 9.02 1.81
N LEU A 264 -3.53 9.36 1.56
CA LEU A 264 -3.04 9.65 0.21
C LEU A 264 -3.04 8.41 -0.68
N ILE A 265 -2.61 7.25 -0.18
CA ILE A 265 -2.65 5.98 -0.92
C ILE A 265 -4.06 5.70 -1.42
N LEU A 266 -5.07 5.75 -0.54
CA LEU A 266 -6.47 5.51 -0.89
C LEU A 266 -6.98 6.47 -1.98
N ARG A 267 -6.64 7.76 -1.87
CA ARG A 267 -7.03 8.76 -2.89
C ARG A 267 -6.34 8.52 -4.23
N LEU A 268 -5.06 8.13 -4.23
CA LEU A 268 -4.32 7.81 -5.45
C LEU A 268 -4.84 6.52 -6.11
N GLU A 269 -5.15 5.50 -5.32
CA GLU A 269 -5.75 4.25 -5.81
C GLU A 269 -7.14 4.51 -6.40
N GLY A 270 -7.99 5.27 -5.70
CA GLY A 270 -9.29 5.69 -6.22
C GLY A 270 -9.17 6.49 -7.52
N TYR A 271 -8.18 7.40 -7.61
CA TYR A 271 -7.87 8.11 -8.84
C TYR A 271 -7.45 7.14 -9.96
N LEU A 272 -6.50 6.24 -9.72
CA LEU A 272 -5.98 5.30 -10.71
C LEU A 272 -7.07 4.35 -11.21
N ILE A 273 -7.87 3.76 -10.32
CA ILE A 273 -9.00 2.87 -10.68
C ILE A 273 -9.98 3.59 -11.61
N SER A 274 -10.23 4.89 -11.37
CA SER A 274 -11.11 5.68 -12.22
C SER A 274 -10.52 5.96 -13.62
N ARG A 275 -9.20 5.83 -13.80
CA ARG A 275 -8.45 6.22 -15.01
C ARG A 275 -7.83 5.08 -15.78
N ALA A 276 -7.53 3.96 -15.14
CA ALA A 276 -6.87 2.82 -15.74
C ALA A 276 -7.16 1.52 -14.98
N ALA A 277 -7.15 0.41 -15.71
CA ALA A 277 -7.17 -0.93 -15.12
C ALA A 277 -5.72 -1.41 -14.92
N LEU A 278 -5.34 -1.72 -13.68
CA LEU A 278 -4.07 -2.39 -13.40
C LEU A 278 -4.13 -3.82 -13.96
N LYS A 279 -3.15 -4.19 -14.79
CA LYS A 279 -3.08 -5.52 -15.40
C LYS A 279 -2.12 -6.43 -14.67
N THR A 280 -0.92 -5.94 -14.43
CA THR A 280 0.13 -6.74 -13.80
C THR A 280 1.05 -5.85 -13.01
N THR A 281 1.52 -6.38 -11.88
CA THR A 281 2.64 -5.85 -11.12
C THR A 281 3.76 -6.90 -11.14
N GLN A 282 4.98 -6.49 -11.45
CA GLN A 282 6.15 -7.36 -11.40
C GLN A 282 7.21 -6.71 -10.53
N ARG A 283 7.78 -7.50 -9.63
CA ARG A 283 8.92 -7.10 -8.81
C ARG A 283 10.17 -7.83 -9.30
N SER A 284 11.19 -7.07 -9.66
CA SER A 284 12.56 -7.53 -9.86
C SER A 284 13.42 -7.04 -8.69
N SER A 285 14.66 -7.49 -8.61
CA SER A 285 15.66 -7.03 -7.61
C SER A 285 15.71 -5.51 -7.45
N ASN A 286 15.82 -4.77 -8.57
CA ASN A 286 16.03 -3.32 -8.53
C ASN A 286 14.86 -2.51 -9.13
N TYR A 287 13.76 -3.17 -9.50
CA TYR A 287 12.67 -2.50 -10.20
C TYR A 287 11.31 -3.01 -9.78
N PHE A 288 10.37 -2.09 -9.65
CA PHE A 288 8.95 -2.37 -9.58
C PHE A 288 8.29 -1.93 -10.88
N ILE A 289 7.60 -2.86 -11.53
CA ILE A 289 6.95 -2.63 -12.83
C ILE A 289 5.44 -2.73 -12.62
N CYS A 290 4.72 -1.67 -13.00
CA CYS A 290 3.27 -1.67 -13.09
C CYS A 290 2.85 -1.52 -14.54
N VAL A 291 1.89 -2.34 -14.97
CA VAL A 291 1.29 -2.24 -16.30
C VAL A 291 -0.16 -1.85 -16.17
N TYR A 292 -0.50 -0.68 -16.71
CA TYR A 292 -1.86 -0.14 -16.71
C TYR A 292 -2.45 -0.14 -18.11
N GLU A 293 -3.73 -0.49 -18.21
CA GLU A 293 -4.54 -0.25 -19.41
C GLU A 293 -5.42 0.98 -19.17
N PRO A 294 -5.15 2.13 -19.82
CA PRO A 294 -5.96 3.33 -19.64
C PRO A 294 -7.40 3.11 -20.07
N ILE A 295 -8.34 3.63 -19.26
CA ILE A 295 -9.76 3.62 -19.62
C ILE A 295 -9.96 4.68 -20.69
N ASP A 296 -10.35 4.24 -21.89
CA ASP A 296 -10.72 5.15 -22.97
C ASP A 296 -12.06 5.82 -22.65
N ARG A 297 -12.01 7.13 -22.44
CA ARG A 297 -13.17 7.98 -22.19
C ARG A 297 -13.66 8.69 -23.47
N GLY A 298 -13.18 8.28 -24.63
CA GLY A 298 -13.63 8.77 -25.93
C GLY A 298 -12.84 9.95 -26.50
N PHE A 299 -13.20 10.34 -27.72
CA PHE A 299 -12.41 11.17 -28.63
C PHE A 299 -12.05 12.58 -28.12
N PHE A 300 -12.87 13.16 -27.24
CA PHE A 300 -12.67 14.53 -26.75
C PHE A 300 -11.68 14.61 -25.58
N ASN A 301 -11.34 13.48 -24.97
CA ASN A 301 -10.43 13.44 -23.83
C ASN A 301 -8.97 13.49 -24.28
N ASN A 302 -8.17 14.19 -23.49
CA ASN A 302 -6.75 14.32 -23.77
C ASN A 302 -6.00 13.07 -23.31
N ASN A 303 -5.92 12.12 -24.23
CA ASN A 303 -5.37 10.79 -24.02
C ASN A 303 -3.92 10.83 -23.48
N ARG A 304 -3.08 11.71 -24.05
CA ARG A 304 -1.68 11.86 -23.63
C ARG A 304 -1.54 12.42 -22.22
N LEU A 305 -2.34 13.45 -21.90
CA LEU A 305 -2.36 14.02 -20.56
C LEU A 305 -2.84 13.01 -19.51
N GLN A 306 -3.85 12.19 -19.84
CA GLN A 306 -4.32 11.12 -18.95
C GLN A 306 -3.22 10.11 -18.69
N ASP A 307 -2.54 9.63 -19.73
CA ASP A 307 -1.49 8.63 -19.63
C ASP A 307 -0.31 9.15 -18.76
N ALA A 308 0.11 10.40 -18.99
CA ALA A 308 1.15 11.03 -18.18
C ALA A 308 0.73 11.22 -16.71
N ARG A 309 -0.53 11.58 -16.43
CA ARG A 309 -1.03 11.70 -15.05
C ARG A 309 -1.16 10.35 -14.34
N ILE A 310 -1.46 9.27 -15.07
CA ILE A 310 -1.42 7.90 -14.52
C ILE A 310 0.02 7.58 -14.08
N GLU A 311 1.02 7.96 -14.87
CA GLU A 311 2.43 7.77 -14.51
C GLU A 311 2.82 8.53 -13.24
N VAL A 312 2.47 9.83 -13.16
CA VAL A 312 2.73 10.64 -11.95
C VAL A 312 2.07 10.03 -10.71
N ALA A 313 0.79 9.70 -10.78
CA ALA A 313 0.05 9.13 -9.66
C ALA A 313 0.63 7.79 -9.21
N ASN A 314 0.98 6.90 -10.17
CA ASN A 314 1.56 5.61 -9.85
C ASN A 314 2.98 5.71 -9.28
N ASN A 315 3.78 6.66 -9.75
CA ASN A 315 5.12 6.91 -9.21
C ASN A 315 5.04 7.31 -7.74
N LEU A 316 4.18 8.27 -7.40
CA LEU A 316 3.97 8.68 -6.01
C LEU A 316 3.39 7.54 -5.17
N LEU A 317 2.36 6.84 -5.66
CA LEU A 317 1.77 5.69 -4.97
C LEU A 317 2.83 4.64 -4.62
N THR A 318 3.69 4.33 -5.59
CA THR A 318 4.76 3.35 -5.39
C THR A 318 5.80 3.86 -4.38
N GLN A 319 6.20 5.13 -4.44
CA GLN A 319 7.11 5.72 -3.46
C GLN A 319 6.55 5.60 -2.03
N LEU A 320 5.25 5.85 -1.84
CA LEU A 320 4.57 5.74 -0.54
C LEU A 320 4.37 4.29 -0.08
N GLN A 321 4.05 3.37 -1.00
CA GLN A 321 3.89 1.96 -0.67
C GLN A 321 5.21 1.30 -0.27
N PHE A 322 6.34 1.77 -0.80
CA PHE A 322 7.66 1.25 -0.45
C PHE A 322 8.43 2.17 0.52
N MET A 323 7.84 3.29 0.93
CA MET A 323 8.46 4.30 1.80
C MET A 323 9.83 4.76 1.31
N SER A 324 9.98 4.96 0.00
CA SER A 324 11.25 5.33 -0.63
C SER A 324 11.07 6.40 -1.70
N LEU A 325 11.87 7.45 -1.62
CA LEU A 325 12.01 8.52 -2.60
C LEU A 325 13.43 8.48 -3.19
N ASP A 326 13.56 8.06 -4.45
CA ASP A 326 14.86 7.98 -5.15
C ASP A 326 15.95 7.21 -4.37
N GLY A 327 15.55 6.24 -3.56
CA GLY A 327 16.46 5.43 -2.76
C GLY A 327 16.72 5.95 -1.33
N GLN A 328 16.15 7.09 -0.97
CA GLN A 328 16.11 7.60 0.41
C GLN A 328 14.81 7.18 1.08
N ASP A 329 14.87 6.80 2.36
CA ASP A 329 13.67 6.41 3.12
C ASP A 329 12.78 7.62 3.43
N ILE A 330 11.47 7.44 3.31
CA ILE A 330 10.48 8.44 3.72
C ILE A 330 10.24 8.29 5.22
N ASP A 331 11.23 8.69 6.03
CA ASP A 331 11.23 8.52 7.50
C ASP A 331 10.91 9.80 8.27
N SER A 332 10.52 10.86 7.56
CA SER A 332 10.19 12.17 8.14
C SER A 332 9.12 12.92 7.34
N PRO A 333 8.40 13.86 7.98
CA PRO A 333 7.44 14.73 7.30
C PRO A 333 8.08 15.52 6.14
N LEU A 334 9.32 15.98 6.31
CA LEU A 334 10.07 16.71 5.29
C LEU A 334 10.28 15.88 4.02
N ILE A 335 10.73 14.63 4.15
CA ILE A 335 10.97 13.76 2.98
C ILE A 335 9.64 13.39 2.32
N PHE A 336 8.57 13.17 3.10
CA PHE A 336 7.23 12.98 2.55
C PHE A 336 6.82 14.20 1.73
N LEU A 337 6.95 15.41 2.29
CA LEU A 337 6.63 16.65 1.59
C LEU A 337 7.44 16.81 0.30
N LYS A 338 8.73 16.44 0.30
CA LYS A 338 9.56 16.43 -0.92
C LYS A 338 9.01 15.48 -1.99
N ALA A 339 8.57 14.27 -1.62
CA ALA A 339 7.95 13.33 -2.55
C ALA A 339 6.65 13.91 -3.15
N LEU A 340 5.84 14.56 -2.31
CA LEU A 340 4.58 15.18 -2.71
C LEU A 340 4.80 16.39 -3.63
N ASP A 341 5.73 17.28 -3.29
CA ASP A 341 6.09 18.45 -4.08
C ASP A 341 6.68 18.05 -5.44
N LYS A 342 7.49 16.99 -5.49
CA LYS A 342 7.97 16.40 -6.75
C LYS A 342 6.81 15.96 -7.64
N ALA A 343 5.80 15.29 -7.08
CA ALA A 343 4.62 14.86 -7.83
C ALA A 343 3.73 16.05 -8.28
N ILE A 344 3.60 17.09 -7.47
CA ILE A 344 2.90 18.34 -7.84
C ILE A 344 3.59 19.00 -9.03
N MET A 345 4.91 19.20 -8.94
CA MET A 345 5.70 19.80 -10.01
C MET A 345 5.61 18.99 -11.31
N GLU A 346 5.69 17.66 -11.23
CA GLU A 346 5.58 16.83 -12.43
C GLU A 346 4.15 16.84 -13.00
N ASN A 347 3.11 16.84 -12.16
CA ASN A 347 1.72 16.98 -12.62
C ASN A 347 1.49 18.33 -13.32
N GLU A 348 2.04 19.41 -12.79
CA GLU A 348 2.00 20.73 -13.45
C GLU A 348 2.75 20.72 -14.77
N ARG A 349 3.94 20.11 -14.79
CA ARG A 349 4.76 19.98 -15.99
C ARG A 349 3.99 19.24 -17.10
N VAL A 350 3.44 18.06 -16.82
CA VAL A 350 2.69 17.30 -17.84
C VAL A 350 1.42 18.03 -18.28
N TYR A 351 0.78 18.81 -17.40
CA TYR A 351 -0.32 19.68 -17.79
C TYR A 351 0.13 20.80 -18.74
N ARG A 352 1.27 21.45 -18.50
CA ARG A 352 1.80 22.47 -19.41
C ARG A 352 2.21 21.89 -20.77
N PHE A 353 2.72 20.66 -20.81
CA PHE A 353 3.16 20.02 -22.06
C PHE A 353 2.02 19.44 -22.89
N TYR A 354 1.06 18.78 -22.25
CA TYR A 354 0.02 18.05 -22.95
C TYR A 354 -1.36 18.70 -22.85
N GLY A 355 -1.62 19.49 -21.81
CA GLY A 355 -2.93 20.05 -21.52
C GLY A 355 -3.38 21.16 -22.46
N ARG A 356 -4.68 21.20 -22.70
CA ARG A 356 -5.38 22.32 -23.33
C ARG A 356 -6.06 23.14 -22.25
N ILE A 357 -6.38 24.40 -22.56
CA ILE A 357 -7.09 25.31 -21.64
C ILE A 357 -8.38 24.66 -21.10
N ALA A 358 -9.12 23.94 -21.94
CA ALA A 358 -10.36 23.27 -21.57
C ALA A 358 -10.19 22.02 -20.69
N ASP A 359 -8.97 21.45 -20.59
CA ASP A 359 -8.73 20.23 -19.81
C ASP A 359 -8.59 20.52 -18.30
N GLY A 360 -8.16 21.73 -17.92
CA GLY A 360 -7.94 22.14 -16.52
C GLY A 360 -6.85 21.36 -15.78
N GLN A 361 -6.54 21.78 -14.55
CA GLN A 361 -5.54 21.10 -13.71
C GLN A 361 -5.96 19.67 -13.30
N GLY A 362 -7.27 19.40 -13.26
CA GLY A 362 -7.84 18.07 -13.06
C GLY A 362 -7.71 17.50 -11.64
N VAL A 363 -8.43 16.41 -11.40
CA VAL A 363 -8.59 15.77 -10.07
C VAL A 363 -7.27 15.40 -9.40
N LEU A 364 -6.24 15.00 -10.16
CA LEU A 364 -4.95 14.67 -9.56
C LEU A 364 -4.31 15.90 -8.89
N ALA A 365 -4.44 17.09 -9.49
CA ALA A 365 -3.92 18.32 -8.88
C ALA A 365 -4.61 18.63 -7.55
N GLU A 366 -5.93 18.44 -7.49
CA GLU A 366 -6.73 18.64 -6.26
C GLU A 366 -6.31 17.67 -5.15
N ILE A 367 -6.15 16.38 -5.47
CA ILE A 367 -5.68 15.37 -4.50
C ILE A 367 -4.32 15.77 -3.92
N LEU A 368 -3.37 16.14 -4.77
CA LEU A 368 -2.01 16.49 -4.33
C LEU A 368 -1.98 17.79 -3.51
N ALA A 369 -2.72 18.82 -3.94
CA ALA A 369 -2.79 20.10 -3.24
C ALA A 369 -3.46 19.97 -1.86
N ASN A 370 -4.58 19.24 -1.78
CA ASN A 370 -5.27 18.99 -0.52
C ASN A 370 -4.37 18.23 0.46
N MET A 371 -3.67 17.21 -0.03
CA MET A 371 -2.76 16.45 0.83
C MET A 371 -1.56 17.28 1.32
N ARG A 372 -1.07 18.20 0.48
CA ARG A 372 0.02 19.11 0.87
C ARG A 372 -0.42 20.02 2.01
N GLN A 373 -1.66 20.49 1.95
CA GLN A 373 -2.26 21.28 3.01
C GLN A 373 -2.48 20.46 4.28
N GLU A 374 -3.08 19.26 4.17
CA GLU A 374 -3.29 18.35 5.31
C GLU A 374 -1.97 18.04 6.05
N LEU A 375 -0.90 17.76 5.32
CA LEU A 375 0.41 17.48 5.92
C LEU A 375 0.97 18.69 6.70
N LYS A 376 0.78 19.90 6.18
CA LYS A 376 1.19 21.16 6.84
C LYS A 376 0.31 21.55 8.03
N GLU A 377 -0.93 21.08 8.07
CA GLU A 377 -1.83 21.31 9.22
C GLU A 377 -1.49 20.37 10.39
N ILE A 378 -0.97 19.18 10.09
CA ILE A 378 -0.63 18.16 11.09
C ILE A 378 0.75 18.40 11.71
N TYR A 379 1.73 18.81 10.92
CA TYR A 379 3.10 19.05 11.37
C TYR A 379 3.39 20.55 11.44
N PRO A 380 3.99 21.04 12.55
CA PRO A 380 4.35 22.44 12.66
C PRO A 380 5.49 22.80 11.69
N GLU A 381 5.65 24.10 11.40
CA GLU A 381 6.60 24.58 10.37
C GLU A 381 8.04 24.14 10.65
N GLU A 382 8.44 24.04 11.93
CA GLU A 382 9.79 23.62 12.30
C GLU A 382 10.11 22.16 11.91
N CYS A 383 9.10 21.32 11.66
CA CYS A 383 9.31 19.96 11.12
C CYS A 383 9.75 19.96 9.64
N PHE A 384 9.63 21.10 8.97
CA PHE A 384 10.02 21.30 7.57
C PHE A 384 11.27 22.18 7.42
N ASP A 385 11.79 22.71 8.52
CA ASP A 385 12.98 23.56 8.54
C ASP A 385 14.24 22.70 8.79
N GLU A 386 15.27 22.92 7.96
CA GLU A 386 16.62 22.28 7.86
C GLU A 386 16.70 21.00 6.99
N GLU A 387 17.52 20.89 5.93
CA GLU A 387 18.84 21.47 5.58
C GLU A 387 18.82 22.43 4.36
N GLU A 388 18.91 23.75 4.56
CA GLU A 388 19.48 24.68 3.56
C GLU A 388 20.90 25.13 3.96
N THR A 389 21.36 24.76 5.16
CA THR A 389 22.64 25.18 5.76
C THR A 389 23.81 24.22 5.52
N ALA A 390 23.60 23.01 4.99
CA ALA A 390 24.69 22.07 4.70
C ALA A 390 25.30 22.20 3.28
N PHE A 391 24.62 22.90 2.35
CA PHE A 391 25.11 23.10 0.97
C PHE A 391 25.68 24.50 0.70
N ALA A 392 25.47 25.47 1.59
CA ALA A 392 26.03 26.82 1.45
C ALA A 392 27.52 26.90 1.82
N ASP A 393 28.02 25.97 2.65
CA ASP A 393 29.42 26.00 3.15
C ASP A 393 30.40 25.09 2.35
N ILE A 394 29.99 24.54 1.20
CA ILE A 394 30.86 23.72 0.31
C ILE A 394 30.93 24.30 -1.12
N LEU A 395 30.93 25.62 -1.23
CA LEU A 395 31.49 26.31 -2.39
C LEU A 395 32.52 27.30 -1.87
N PRO A 396 33.83 27.01 -1.94
CA PRO A 396 34.80 28.07 -1.75
C PRO A 396 34.57 29.09 -2.87
N ASP A 397 34.52 30.36 -2.50
CA ASP A 397 34.56 31.52 -3.39
C ASP A 397 35.52 31.25 -4.56
N LEU A 398 34.97 30.84 -5.70
CA LEU A 398 35.65 30.92 -6.98
C LEU A 398 35.34 32.30 -7.52
N ASP A 399 36.16 33.25 -7.08
CA ASP A 399 36.45 34.49 -7.78
C ASP A 399 36.79 34.15 -9.25
N ILE A 400 35.79 34.20 -10.13
CA ILE A 400 36.02 34.23 -11.56
C ILE A 400 36.26 35.70 -11.92
N PRO A 401 37.48 36.08 -12.35
CA PRO A 401 37.71 37.44 -12.80
C PRO A 401 36.88 37.67 -14.06
N ARG A 402 36.10 38.77 -14.06
CA ARG A 402 35.48 39.27 -15.28
C ARG A 402 36.59 39.78 -16.20
N GLY A 403 36.92 38.97 -17.21
CA GLY A 403 37.75 39.32 -18.36
C GLY A 403 36.98 39.07 -19.64
#